data_AF-A0A1C3NSD4-F1
#
_entry.id   AF-A0A1C3NSD4-F1
#
_cell.length_a   1.000
_cell.length_b   1.000
_cell.length_c   1.000
_cell.angle_alpha   90.00
_cell.angle_beta   90.00
_cell.angle_gamma   90.00
#
_symmetry.space_group_name_H-M   'P 1'
#
loop_
_entity.id
_entity.type
_entity.pdbx_description
1 polymer ?
#
loop_
_entity_poly.entity_id
_entity_poly.type
_entity_poly.pdbx_seq_one_letter_code
_entity_poly.pdbx_strand_id
1 'polypeptide(L)'
;MIDLFLNWAGDPAVQGLFLSPLIGAIMGLILTFLVQAPPSAAPHPETIYQTRIVFIKQVRARGIQGEDGPLVLGVAIFMAFVVTWVYARYAVDAIRCWNFVTLSFLSFNVASAIAGVMKREITANWLAYLAFPMVALVASLYLAVKASDGLIPNAAELASRYGLIDFYFKVLNASQRNWMLTQSLGIIVGLFATLIAAMRLTYYISLSNQRGGGWWAGLWRHVAFFTRRLDGFSGVALAIIFYGLSWVLLSGIVYGWLMQRT
;
A
#
# COMPACT_ATOMS: atom_id res chain seq x y z
N MET A 1 -30.64 20.12 -9.31
CA MET A 1 -29.82 19.08 -9.99
C MET A 1 -28.36 19.13 -9.55
N ILE A 2 -27.72 20.30 -9.52
CA ILE A 2 -26.33 20.45 -9.07
C ILE A 2 -26.15 19.98 -7.62
N ASP A 3 -27.03 20.35 -6.68
CA ASP A 3 -26.91 19.93 -5.28
C ASP A 3 -27.12 18.42 -5.07
N LEU A 4 -27.97 17.81 -5.89
CA LEU A 4 -28.23 16.37 -5.85
C LEU A 4 -27.03 15.59 -6.41
N PHE A 5 -26.37 16.14 -7.44
CA PHE A 5 -25.11 15.64 -7.95
C PHE A 5 -23.95 15.84 -6.96
N LEU A 6 -23.86 17.00 -6.29
CA LEU A 6 -22.82 17.27 -5.29
C LEU A 6 -22.99 16.38 -4.04
N ASN A 7 -24.22 16.14 -3.59
CA ASN A 7 -24.50 15.22 -2.49
C ASN A 7 -24.22 13.76 -2.89
N TRP A 8 -24.55 13.37 -4.13
CA TRP A 8 -24.21 12.06 -4.66
C TRP A 8 -22.69 11.86 -4.83
N ALA A 9 -21.98 12.86 -5.34
CA ALA A 9 -20.52 12.83 -5.49
C ALA A 9 -19.77 12.96 -4.15
N GLY A 10 -20.42 13.54 -3.14
CA GLY A 10 -19.93 13.60 -1.76
C GLY A 10 -20.12 12.29 -0.99
N ASP A 11 -20.93 11.35 -1.50
CA ASP A 11 -21.17 10.07 -0.85
C ASP A 11 -19.88 9.23 -0.83
N PRO A 12 -19.38 8.81 0.34
CA PRO A 12 -18.20 7.97 0.46
C PRO A 12 -18.27 6.66 -0.34
N ALA A 13 -19.47 6.10 -0.51
CA ALA A 13 -19.68 4.91 -1.32
C ALA A 13 -19.45 5.19 -2.81
N VAL A 14 -19.94 6.33 -3.31
CA VAL A 14 -19.75 6.76 -4.69
C VAL A 14 -18.28 7.14 -4.95
N GLN A 15 -17.64 7.80 -3.99
CA GLN A 15 -16.22 8.16 -4.08
C GLN A 15 -15.32 6.93 -4.16
N GLY A 16 -15.57 5.93 -3.31
CA GLY A 16 -14.82 4.68 -3.30
C GLY A 16 -15.08 3.83 -4.54
N LEU A 17 -16.35 3.65 -4.92
CA LEU A 17 -16.77 2.66 -5.91
C LEU A 17 -16.74 3.15 -7.36
N PHE A 18 -16.92 4.46 -7.60
CA PHE A 18 -17.02 5.01 -8.96
C PHE A 18 -15.96 6.07 -9.25
N LEU A 19 -15.72 7.02 -8.34
CA LEU A 19 -14.78 8.11 -8.60
C LEU A 19 -13.31 7.66 -8.48
N SER A 20 -12.96 6.83 -7.48
CA SER A 20 -11.60 6.31 -7.32
C SER A 20 -11.14 5.47 -8.52
N PRO A 21 -11.93 4.50 -9.02
CA PRO A 21 -11.60 3.74 -10.21
C PRO A 21 -11.50 4.63 -11.45
N LEU A 22 -12.41 5.60 -11.59
CA LEU A 22 -12.45 6.49 -12.75
C LEU A 22 -11.21 7.38 -12.82
N ILE A 23 -10.80 7.99 -11.70
CA ILE A 23 -9.57 8.81 -11.63
C ILE A 23 -8.35 7.94 -11.98
N GLY A 24 -8.25 6.75 -11.39
CA GLY A 24 -7.18 5.81 -11.69
C GLY A 24 -7.13 5.42 -13.18
N ALA A 25 -8.29 5.12 -13.77
CA ALA A 25 -8.41 4.77 -15.19
C ALA A 25 -8.03 5.93 -16.11
N ILE A 26 -8.55 7.13 -15.86
CA ILE A 26 -8.23 8.34 -16.64
C ILE A 26 -6.73 8.61 -16.60
N MET A 27 -6.13 8.59 -15.40
CA MET A 27 -4.69 8.80 -15.26
C MET A 27 -3.89 7.71 -16.00
N GLY A 28 -4.34 6.45 -15.95
CA GLY A 28 -3.71 5.33 -16.67
C GLY A 28 -3.76 5.49 -18.18
N LEU A 29 -4.90 5.92 -18.72
CA LEU A 29 -5.08 6.19 -20.15
C LEU A 29 -4.22 7.37 -20.59
N ILE A 30 -4.29 8.51 -19.89
CA ILE A 30 -3.51 9.71 -20.22
C ILE A 30 -2.01 9.40 -20.22
N LEU A 31 -1.52 8.78 -19.14
CA LEU A 31 -0.11 8.48 -18.97
C LEU A 31 0.41 7.45 -19.97
N THR A 32 -0.44 6.50 -20.39
CA THR A 32 -0.06 5.51 -21.40
C THR A 32 -0.16 6.08 -22.82
N PHE A 33 -1.19 6.85 -23.18
CA PHE A 33 -1.38 7.36 -24.55
C PHE A 33 -0.47 8.54 -24.93
N LEU A 34 -0.01 9.36 -23.98
CA LEU A 34 0.86 10.52 -24.24
C LEU A 34 2.31 10.18 -24.67
N VAL A 35 2.62 8.91 -24.94
CA VAL A 35 3.98 8.45 -25.31
C VAL A 35 3.98 7.82 -26.71
N GLN A 36 4.89 8.25 -27.58
CA GLN A 36 5.10 7.71 -28.94
C GLN A 36 5.94 6.42 -28.90
N ALA A 37 5.72 5.52 -29.85
CA ALA A 37 6.44 4.24 -29.95
C ALA A 37 7.96 4.43 -30.23
N PRO A 38 8.82 3.44 -29.92
CA PRO A 38 10.27 3.54 -30.04
C PRO A 38 10.72 3.69 -31.51
N PRO A 39 11.71 4.54 -31.81
CA PRO A 39 12.51 4.40 -33.02
C PRO A 39 13.41 3.16 -32.91
N SER A 40 13.59 2.43 -34.01
CA SER A 40 14.27 1.12 -34.11
C SER A 40 15.79 1.12 -33.84
N ALA A 41 16.36 2.20 -33.30
CA ALA A 41 17.80 2.30 -33.03
C ALA A 41 18.07 3.20 -31.81
N ALA A 42 18.36 2.62 -30.65
CA ALA A 42 18.93 3.35 -29.52
C ALA A 42 20.00 2.50 -28.81
N PRO A 43 21.20 3.04 -28.53
CA PRO A 43 22.32 2.29 -27.95
C PRO A 43 22.15 2.11 -26.43
N HIS A 44 22.72 1.01 -25.91
CA HIS A 44 22.80 0.71 -24.47
C HIS A 44 23.70 1.73 -23.73
N PRO A 45 23.30 2.26 -22.55
CA PRO A 45 24.22 2.95 -21.66
C PRO A 45 24.76 2.04 -20.55
N GLU A 46 26.06 2.19 -20.30
CA GLU A 46 26.93 1.39 -19.44
C GLU A 46 26.66 1.56 -17.92
N THR A 47 26.34 0.43 -17.29
CA THR A 47 26.64 -0.10 -15.93
C THR A 47 27.18 0.84 -14.82
N ILE A 48 26.41 1.19 -13.78
CA ILE A 48 26.12 0.49 -12.49
C ILE A 48 27.32 0.12 -11.58
N TYR A 49 28.57 0.02 -12.06
CA TYR A 49 29.66 -0.50 -11.20
C TYR A 49 30.29 0.53 -10.25
N GLN A 50 30.31 1.83 -10.59
CA GLN A 50 31.07 2.83 -9.81
C GLN A 50 30.35 3.41 -8.59
N THR A 51 29.03 3.25 -8.46
CA THR A 51 28.27 3.84 -7.34
C THR A 51 28.23 2.94 -6.09
N ARG A 52 28.57 1.65 -6.22
CA ARG A 52 28.43 0.66 -5.13
C ARG A 52 29.59 0.66 -4.12
N ILE A 53 30.74 1.25 -4.46
CA ILE A 53 31.98 1.12 -3.66
C ILE A 53 32.14 2.25 -2.61
N VAL A 54 31.45 3.38 -2.76
CA VAL A 54 31.59 4.53 -1.83
C VAL A 54 30.65 4.43 -0.61
N PHE A 55 29.54 3.69 -0.67
CA PHE A 55 28.58 3.59 0.45
C PHE A 55 28.92 2.48 1.48
N ILE A 56 29.68 1.46 1.08
CA ILE A 56 30.01 0.31 1.97
C ILE A 56 31.21 0.61 2.88
N LYS A 57 31.96 1.70 2.66
CA LYS A 57 33.13 2.06 3.48
C LYS A 57 32.88 3.08 4.61
N GLN A 58 31.64 3.50 4.87
CA GLN A 58 31.36 4.54 5.88
C GLN A 58 30.34 4.16 6.98
N VAL A 59 29.91 2.90 7.08
CA VAL A 59 29.06 2.43 8.20
C VAL A 59 29.63 1.15 8.81
N ARG A 60 30.88 1.23 9.25
CA ARG A 60 31.46 0.28 10.21
C ARG A 60 32.35 1.04 11.19
N ALA A 61 31.73 1.73 12.14
CA ALA A 61 32.29 2.06 13.45
C ALA A 61 31.26 2.82 14.31
N ARG A 62 30.43 2.08 15.05
CA ARG A 62 30.03 2.39 16.44
C ARG A 62 29.10 1.31 16.93
N GLY A 63 29.63 0.43 17.78
CA GLY A 63 28.78 -0.35 18.68
C GLY A 63 28.03 0.63 19.57
N ILE A 64 26.72 0.47 19.64
CA ILE A 64 25.90 1.11 20.66
C ILE A 64 25.55 0.00 21.64
N GLN A 65 26.33 -0.05 22.72
CA GLN A 65 25.92 -0.68 23.96
C GLN A 65 25.28 0.46 24.78
N GLY A 66 23.96 0.47 24.82
CA GLY A 66 23.16 1.41 25.58
C GLY A 66 21.98 0.66 26.17
N GLU A 67 21.89 0.61 27.49
CA GLU A 67 20.74 0.09 28.23
C GLU A 67 19.56 1.08 28.15
N ASP A 68 19.04 1.30 26.94
CA ASP A 68 17.83 2.12 26.72
C ASP A 68 16.54 1.27 26.71
N GLY A 69 16.61 0.07 27.27
CA GLY A 69 15.47 -0.85 27.42
C GLY A 69 14.20 -0.20 28.00
N PRO A 70 14.28 0.58 29.10
CA PRO A 70 13.08 1.16 29.70
C PRO A 70 12.49 2.33 28.87
N LEU A 71 13.31 3.10 28.15
CA LEU A 71 12.83 4.21 27.31
C LEU A 71 12.19 3.69 26.02
N VAL A 72 12.80 2.69 25.38
CA VAL A 72 12.25 2.03 24.19
C VAL A 72 10.94 1.30 24.52
N LEU A 73 10.88 0.61 25.66
CA LEU A 73 9.66 -0.04 26.15
C LEU A 73 8.56 0.99 26.44
N GLY A 74 8.90 2.10 27.11
CA GLY A 74 7.95 3.18 27.40
C GLY A 74 7.36 3.82 26.15
N VAL A 75 8.20 4.07 25.13
CA VAL A 75 7.74 4.60 23.83
C VAL A 75 6.87 3.59 23.08
N ALA A 76 7.24 2.31 23.07
CA ALA A 76 6.45 1.26 22.42
C ALA A 76 5.05 1.09 23.06
N ILE A 77 5.00 1.13 24.40
CA ILE A 77 3.75 1.09 25.16
C ILE A 77 2.90 2.33 24.85
N PHE A 78 3.49 3.53 24.86
CA PHE A 78 2.77 4.76 24.50
C PHE A 78 2.21 4.72 23.07
N MET A 79 3.01 4.23 22.12
CA MET A 79 2.59 4.05 20.73
C MET A 79 1.44 3.04 20.61
N ALA A 80 1.43 1.96 21.40
CA ALA A 80 0.31 1.02 21.42
C ALA A 80 -1.01 1.71 21.85
N PHE A 81 -0.97 2.59 22.86
CA PHE A 81 -2.15 3.38 23.25
C PHE A 81 -2.62 4.31 22.14
N VAL A 82 -1.69 5.07 21.55
CA VAL A 82 -1.99 6.01 20.46
C VAL A 82 -2.58 5.28 19.27
N VAL A 83 -1.95 4.19 18.82
CA VAL A 83 -2.41 3.39 17.68
C VAL A 83 -3.79 2.81 17.97
N THR A 84 -4.04 2.29 19.17
CA THR A 84 -5.35 1.73 19.54
C THR A 84 -6.45 2.80 19.54
N TRP A 85 -6.18 3.99 20.08
CA TRP A 85 -7.15 5.09 20.14
C TRP A 85 -7.40 5.71 18.76
N VAL A 86 -6.35 5.97 17.98
CA VAL A 86 -6.47 6.47 16.60
C VAL A 86 -7.20 5.46 15.74
N TYR A 87 -6.87 4.17 15.86
CA TYR A 87 -7.56 3.10 15.17
C TYR A 87 -9.04 3.08 15.54
N ALA A 88 -9.39 3.09 16.83
CA ALA A 88 -10.78 3.11 17.28
C ALA A 88 -11.61 4.21 16.59
N ARG A 89 -11.02 5.41 16.45
CA ARG A 89 -11.67 6.59 15.91
C ARG A 89 -11.75 6.61 14.39
N TYR A 90 -10.70 6.15 13.71
CA TYR A 90 -10.53 6.33 12.27
C TYR A 90 -10.46 5.01 11.49
N ALA A 91 -10.75 3.86 12.10
CA ALA A 91 -10.64 2.55 11.43
C ALA A 91 -11.48 2.48 10.14
N VAL A 92 -12.71 3.01 10.17
CA VAL A 92 -13.60 3.06 9.00
C VAL A 92 -12.97 3.90 7.89
N ASP A 93 -12.44 5.07 8.21
CA ASP A 93 -11.81 5.96 7.23
C ASP A 93 -10.49 5.39 6.71
N ALA A 94 -9.71 4.71 7.56
CA ALA A 94 -8.48 4.03 7.18
C ALA A 94 -8.75 2.89 6.19
N ILE A 95 -9.78 2.07 6.44
CA ILE A 95 -10.19 1.00 5.52
C ILE A 95 -10.78 1.58 4.23
N ARG A 96 -11.56 2.66 4.31
CA ARG A 96 -12.05 3.39 3.12
C ARG A 96 -10.90 3.94 2.28
N CYS A 97 -9.91 4.56 2.91
CA CYS A 97 -8.70 5.04 2.25
C CYS A 97 -7.93 3.88 1.60
N TRP A 98 -7.77 2.76 2.31
CA TRP A 98 -7.14 1.56 1.79
C TRP A 98 -7.87 1.02 0.55
N ASN A 99 -9.20 0.94 0.59
CA ASN A 99 -10.03 0.56 -0.56
C ASN A 99 -9.90 1.54 -1.72
N PHE A 100 -9.97 2.84 -1.44
CA PHE A 100 -9.82 3.89 -2.45
C PHE A 100 -8.47 3.80 -3.18
N VAL A 101 -7.38 3.65 -2.43
CA VAL A 101 -6.03 3.48 -3.00
C VAL A 101 -5.96 2.20 -3.83
N THR A 102 -6.45 1.08 -3.30
CA THR A 102 -6.42 -0.21 -3.99
C THR A 102 -7.19 -0.17 -5.31
N LEU A 103 -8.41 0.36 -5.30
CA LEU A 103 -9.28 0.48 -6.47
C LEU A 103 -8.71 1.46 -7.52
N SER A 104 -8.17 2.60 -7.08
CA SER A 104 -7.51 3.56 -7.97
C SER A 104 -6.35 2.91 -8.72
N PHE A 105 -5.49 2.17 -8.01
CA PHE A 105 -4.39 1.46 -8.65
C PHE A 105 -4.87 0.30 -9.53
N LEU A 106 -5.90 -0.45 -9.13
CA LEU A 106 -6.47 -1.52 -9.95
C LEU A 106 -7.02 -0.97 -11.28
N SER A 107 -7.69 0.17 -11.26
CA SER A 107 -8.19 0.79 -12.48
C SER A 107 -7.09 1.39 -13.34
N PHE A 108 -6.08 2.00 -12.72
CA PHE A 108 -4.87 2.44 -13.39
C PHE A 108 -4.15 1.27 -14.10
N ASN A 109 -4.04 0.10 -13.45
CA ASN A 109 -3.50 -1.13 -14.03
C ASN A 109 -4.26 -1.52 -15.30
N VAL A 110 -5.58 -1.69 -15.17
CA VAL A 110 -6.43 -2.20 -16.24
C VAL A 110 -6.38 -1.24 -17.43
N ALA A 111 -6.49 0.07 -17.19
CA ALA A 111 -6.37 1.09 -18.22
C ALA A 111 -5.01 1.05 -18.93
N SER A 112 -3.92 0.93 -18.18
CA SER A 112 -2.57 0.89 -18.73
C SER A 112 -2.31 -0.40 -19.52
N ALA A 113 -2.85 -1.54 -19.07
CA ALA A 113 -2.79 -2.80 -19.78
C ALA A 113 -3.56 -2.75 -21.10
N ILE A 114 -4.79 -2.22 -21.10
CA ILE A 114 -5.59 -2.03 -22.32
C ILE A 114 -4.85 -1.12 -23.30
N ALA A 115 -4.33 0.02 -22.84
CA ALA A 115 -3.60 0.94 -23.70
C ALA A 115 -2.31 0.33 -24.26
N GLY A 116 -1.57 -0.46 -23.47
CA GLY A 116 -0.39 -1.19 -23.95
C GLY A 116 -0.73 -2.28 -24.97
N VAL A 117 -1.87 -2.98 -24.82
CA VAL A 117 -2.37 -3.94 -25.81
C VAL A 117 -2.73 -3.22 -27.11
N MET A 118 -3.42 -2.08 -27.04
CA MET A 118 -3.77 -1.27 -28.22
C MET A 118 -2.54 -0.79 -28.98
N LYS A 119 -1.44 -0.49 -28.27
CA LYS A 119 -0.14 -0.13 -28.84
C LYS A 119 0.69 -1.30 -29.34
N ARG A 120 0.24 -2.55 -29.12
CA ARG A 120 0.97 -3.80 -29.40
C ARG A 120 2.34 -3.88 -28.71
N GLU A 121 2.51 -3.19 -27.59
CA GLU A 121 3.77 -3.13 -26.83
C GLU A 121 3.91 -4.29 -25.82
N ILE A 122 2.81 -5.00 -25.56
CA ILE A 122 2.73 -6.09 -24.58
C ILE A 122 2.89 -7.44 -25.29
N THR A 123 3.99 -8.14 -25.04
CA THR A 123 4.19 -9.55 -25.42
C THR A 123 3.72 -10.51 -24.31
N ALA A 124 3.58 -11.81 -24.60
CA ALA A 124 3.11 -12.81 -23.63
C ALA A 124 3.91 -12.82 -22.30
N ASN A 125 5.21 -12.51 -22.35
CA ASN A 125 6.07 -12.42 -21.16
C ASN A 125 5.71 -11.22 -20.25
N TRP A 126 5.11 -10.17 -20.82
CA TRP A 126 4.66 -9.00 -20.05
C TRP A 126 3.39 -9.25 -19.26
N LEU A 127 2.57 -10.22 -19.68
CA LEU A 127 1.32 -10.55 -18.99
C LEU A 127 1.57 -11.00 -17.55
N ALA A 128 2.64 -11.76 -17.30
CA ALA A 128 3.01 -12.21 -15.94
C ALA A 128 3.39 -11.05 -15.01
N TYR A 129 4.05 -10.01 -15.54
CA TYR A 129 4.43 -8.82 -14.78
C TYR A 129 3.25 -7.91 -14.45
N LEU A 130 2.16 -7.99 -15.23
CA LEU A 130 0.88 -7.31 -14.96
C LEU A 130 -0.05 -8.15 -14.08
N ALA A 131 -0.02 -9.48 -14.22
CA ALA A 131 -0.91 -10.39 -13.50
C ALA A 131 -0.63 -10.39 -11.99
N PHE A 132 0.64 -10.45 -11.57
CA PHE A 132 0.97 -10.48 -10.14
C PHE A 132 0.47 -9.23 -9.38
N PRO A 133 0.77 -7.99 -9.81
CA PRO A 133 0.23 -6.80 -9.15
C PRO A 133 -1.29 -6.76 -9.14
N MET A 134 -1.97 -7.23 -10.20
CA MET A 134 -3.44 -7.31 -10.20
C MET A 134 -3.96 -8.29 -9.16
N VAL A 135 -3.42 -9.52 -9.10
CA VAL A 135 -3.80 -10.52 -8.09
C VAL A 135 -3.52 -10.00 -6.68
N ALA A 136 -2.39 -9.33 -6.47
CA ALA A 136 -2.02 -8.72 -5.20
C ALA A 136 -3.00 -7.61 -4.77
N LEU A 137 -3.43 -6.75 -5.70
CA LEU A 137 -4.44 -5.72 -5.43
C LEU A 137 -5.83 -6.32 -5.16
N VAL A 138 -6.21 -7.42 -5.84
CA VAL A 138 -7.44 -8.16 -5.51
C VAL A 138 -7.36 -8.78 -4.11
N ALA A 139 -6.21 -9.37 -3.75
CA ALA A 139 -5.98 -9.86 -2.40
C ALA A 139 -6.05 -8.73 -1.36
N SER A 140 -5.60 -7.53 -1.71
CA SER A 140 -5.74 -6.33 -0.88
C SER A 140 -7.20 -5.96 -0.62
N LEU A 141 -8.08 -6.04 -1.63
CA LEU A 141 -9.52 -5.81 -1.43
C LEU A 141 -10.12 -6.84 -0.48
N TYR A 142 -9.75 -8.12 -0.63
CA TYR A 142 -10.18 -9.18 0.29
C TYR A 142 -9.75 -8.89 1.73
N LEU A 143 -8.51 -8.44 1.95
CA LEU A 143 -8.03 -8.07 3.28
C LEU A 143 -8.75 -6.84 3.85
N ALA A 144 -9.09 -5.86 3.01
CA ALA A 144 -9.84 -4.69 3.44
C ALA A 144 -11.29 -5.05 3.87
N VAL A 145 -11.93 -6.00 3.16
CA VAL A 145 -13.22 -6.57 3.60
C VAL A 145 -13.05 -7.27 4.94
N LYS A 146 -12.02 -8.12 5.08
CA LYS A 146 -11.72 -8.81 6.33
C LYS A 146 -11.45 -7.87 7.51
N ALA A 147 -10.77 -6.74 7.25
CA ALA A 147 -10.55 -5.70 8.23
C ALA A 147 -11.87 -4.99 8.63
N SER A 148 -12.82 -4.86 7.69
CA SER A 148 -14.15 -4.29 7.96
C SER A 148 -14.97 -5.21 8.88
N ASP A 149 -14.92 -6.52 8.63
CA ASP A 149 -15.58 -7.53 9.48
C ASP A 149 -15.03 -7.55 10.91
N GLY A 150 -13.76 -7.14 11.08
CA GLY A 150 -13.09 -7.08 12.38
C GLY A 150 -13.36 -5.82 13.20
N LEU A 151 -14.17 -4.87 12.70
CA LEU A 151 -14.47 -3.63 13.40
C LEU A 151 -15.34 -3.87 14.64
N ILE A 152 -14.92 -3.30 15.77
CA ILE A 152 -15.73 -3.32 16.99
C ILE A 152 -16.86 -2.28 16.85
N PRO A 153 -18.14 -2.67 16.98
CA PRO A 153 -19.25 -1.73 16.88
C PRO A 153 -19.16 -0.66 17.97
N ASN A 154 -19.51 0.58 17.62
CA ASN A 154 -19.50 1.76 18.50
C ASN A 154 -18.11 2.18 19.04
N ALA A 155 -17.01 1.54 18.62
CA ALA A 155 -15.67 1.89 19.09
C ALA A 155 -15.28 3.34 18.76
N ALA A 156 -15.68 3.85 17.59
CA ALA A 156 -15.41 5.23 17.18
C ALA A 156 -16.15 6.27 18.03
N GLU A 157 -17.40 5.98 18.39
CA GLU A 157 -18.20 6.85 19.25
C GLU A 157 -17.63 6.85 20.67
N LEU A 158 -17.28 5.68 21.19
CA LEU A 158 -16.66 5.53 22.51
C LEU A 158 -15.29 6.21 22.58
N ALA A 159 -14.44 6.05 21.58
CA ALA A 159 -13.12 6.72 21.52
C ALA A 159 -13.22 8.24 21.36
N SER A 160 -14.33 8.75 20.80
CA SER A 160 -14.58 10.19 20.69
C SER A 160 -15.12 10.81 21.98
N ARG A 161 -15.83 10.01 22.80
CA ARG A 161 -16.36 10.44 24.11
C ARG A 161 -15.33 10.36 25.23
N TYR A 162 -14.39 9.40 25.17
CA TYR A 162 -13.37 9.18 26.20
C TYR A 162 -11.98 9.56 25.71
N GLY A 163 -11.16 10.17 26.58
CA GLY A 163 -9.75 10.43 26.30
C GLY A 163 -8.93 9.15 26.13
N LEU A 164 -7.74 9.25 25.52
CA LEU A 164 -6.89 8.11 25.14
C LEU A 164 -6.64 7.11 26.29
N ILE A 165 -6.36 7.60 27.50
CA ILE A 165 -6.07 6.74 28.67
C ILE A 165 -7.35 6.07 29.18
N ASP A 166 -8.43 6.84 29.33
CA ASP A 166 -9.71 6.33 29.83
C ASP A 166 -10.35 5.32 28.88
N PHE A 167 -10.27 5.57 27.58
CA PHE A 167 -10.74 4.64 26.55
C PHE A 167 -10.01 3.29 26.67
N TYR A 168 -8.69 3.31 26.83
CA TYR A 168 -7.90 2.07 26.88
C TYR A 168 -8.12 1.27 28.17
N PHE A 169 -8.17 1.92 29.33
CA PHE A 169 -8.25 1.20 30.61
C PHE A 169 -9.66 0.98 31.14
N LYS A 170 -10.60 1.89 30.86
CA LYS A 170 -11.95 1.87 31.44
C LYS A 170 -13.02 1.37 30.47
N VAL A 171 -12.83 1.58 29.16
CA VAL A 171 -13.82 1.20 28.14
C VAL A 171 -13.49 -0.13 27.48
N LEU A 172 -12.22 -0.38 27.17
CA LEU A 172 -11.81 -1.61 26.51
C LEU A 172 -11.46 -2.74 27.49
N ASN A 173 -12.09 -3.90 27.29
CA ASN A 173 -11.65 -5.13 27.92
C ASN A 173 -10.27 -5.55 27.39
N ALA A 174 -9.50 -6.33 28.16
CA ALA A 174 -8.16 -6.80 27.76
C ALA A 174 -8.18 -7.50 26.38
N SER A 175 -9.27 -8.21 26.08
CA SER A 175 -9.54 -8.80 24.78
C SER A 175 -9.71 -7.82 23.64
N GLN A 176 -10.49 -6.78 23.85
CA GLN A 176 -10.70 -5.77 22.83
C GLN A 176 -9.43 -4.96 22.58
N ARG A 177 -8.61 -4.71 23.60
CA ARG A 177 -7.29 -4.05 23.46
C ARG A 177 -6.37 -4.83 22.54
N ASN A 178 -6.14 -6.11 22.84
CA ASN A 178 -5.26 -6.96 22.04
C ASN A 178 -5.79 -7.16 20.62
N TRP A 179 -7.11 -7.30 20.47
CA TRP A 179 -7.76 -7.37 19.16
C TRP A 179 -7.49 -6.12 18.32
N MET A 180 -7.78 -4.93 18.85
CA MET A 180 -7.61 -3.65 18.14
C MET A 180 -6.15 -3.37 17.77
N LEU A 181 -5.22 -3.78 18.63
CA LEU A 181 -3.78 -3.63 18.38
C LEU A 181 -3.34 -4.55 17.22
N THR A 182 -3.79 -5.81 17.21
CA THR A 182 -3.50 -6.72 16.08
C THR A 182 -4.17 -6.28 14.77
N GLN A 183 -5.42 -5.81 14.83
CA GLN A 183 -6.17 -5.30 13.66
C GLN A 183 -5.53 -4.05 13.05
N SER A 184 -5.16 -3.07 13.89
CA SER A 184 -4.50 -1.84 13.43
C SER A 184 -3.15 -2.13 12.75
N LEU A 185 -2.33 -3.02 13.33
CA LEU A 185 -1.09 -3.47 12.70
C LEU A 185 -1.38 -4.22 11.39
N GLY A 186 -2.41 -5.06 11.35
CA GLY A 186 -2.83 -5.79 10.16
C GLY A 186 -3.18 -4.85 9.00
N ILE A 187 -3.89 -3.75 9.27
CA ILE A 187 -4.24 -2.72 8.28
C ILE A 187 -3.02 -1.96 7.82
N ILE A 188 -2.13 -1.54 8.74
CA ILE A 188 -0.90 -0.82 8.38
C ILE A 188 -0.03 -1.69 7.46
N VAL A 189 0.22 -2.94 7.85
CA VAL A 189 1.02 -3.89 7.06
C VAL A 189 0.35 -4.18 5.71
N GLY A 190 -0.98 -4.35 5.70
CA GLY A 190 -1.75 -4.57 4.48
C GLY A 190 -1.66 -3.41 3.50
N LEU A 191 -1.78 -2.17 3.99
CA LEU A 191 -1.65 -0.95 3.18
C LEU A 191 -0.24 -0.79 2.62
N PHE A 192 0.80 -1.11 3.41
CA PHE A 192 2.17 -1.17 2.89
C PHE A 192 2.32 -2.23 1.79
N ALA A 193 1.72 -3.41 1.93
CA ALA A 193 1.72 -4.44 0.89
C ALA A 193 1.06 -3.94 -0.42
N THR A 194 -0.06 -3.21 -0.30
CA THR A 194 -0.75 -2.57 -1.43
C THR A 194 0.13 -1.54 -2.12
N LEU A 195 0.83 -0.70 -1.36
CA LEU A 195 1.76 0.28 -1.92
C LEU A 195 2.93 -0.40 -2.64
N ILE A 196 3.46 -1.49 -2.10
CA ILE A 196 4.51 -2.29 -2.77
C ILE A 196 3.99 -2.85 -4.10
N ALA A 197 2.79 -3.44 -4.11
CA ALA A 197 2.17 -3.96 -5.33
C ALA A 197 1.93 -2.85 -6.37
N ALA A 198 1.42 -1.69 -5.94
CA ALA A 198 1.19 -0.52 -6.77
C ALA A 198 2.49 0.09 -7.35
N MET A 199 3.54 0.22 -6.53
CA MET A 199 4.84 0.70 -6.99
C MET A 199 5.49 -0.25 -7.99
N ARG A 200 5.37 -1.56 -7.75
CA ARG A 200 5.90 -2.58 -8.66
C ARG A 200 5.20 -2.56 -10.01
N LEU A 201 3.88 -2.37 -10.03
CA LEU A 201 3.19 -2.10 -11.29
C LEU A 201 3.75 -0.86 -11.98
N THR A 202 3.81 0.24 -11.24
CA THR A 202 4.20 1.55 -11.78
C THR A 202 5.61 1.47 -12.39
N TYR A 203 6.50 0.66 -11.80
CA TYR A 203 7.79 0.31 -12.37
C TYR A 203 7.67 -0.33 -13.76
N TYR A 204 6.87 -1.39 -13.93
CA TYR A 204 6.74 -2.05 -15.24
C TYR A 204 6.11 -1.14 -16.29
N ILE A 205 5.10 -0.35 -15.94
CA ILE A 205 4.51 0.65 -16.84
C ILE A 205 5.56 1.70 -17.23
N SER A 206 6.34 2.18 -16.27
CA SER A 206 7.40 3.16 -16.53
C SER A 206 8.49 2.60 -17.47
N LEU A 207 8.81 1.30 -17.37
CA LEU A 207 9.74 0.63 -18.29
C LEU A 207 9.17 0.53 -19.70
N SER A 208 7.87 0.25 -19.85
CA SER A 208 7.21 0.26 -21.16
C SER A 208 7.28 1.66 -21.78
N ASN A 209 6.94 2.68 -20.98
CA ASN A 209 6.88 4.06 -21.43
C ASN A 209 8.26 4.69 -21.71
N GLN A 210 9.36 4.12 -21.20
CA GLN A 210 10.72 4.56 -21.52
C GLN A 210 11.21 4.11 -22.90
N ARG A 211 10.55 3.12 -23.51
CA ARG A 211 10.92 2.65 -24.85
C ARG A 211 10.62 3.72 -25.91
N GLY A 212 9.61 4.55 -25.68
CA GLY A 212 9.28 5.71 -26.49
C GLY A 212 10.15 6.94 -26.19
N GLY A 213 10.78 7.53 -27.20
CA GLY A 213 11.62 8.73 -27.09
C GLY A 213 10.84 10.05 -26.88
N GLY A 214 9.77 10.04 -26.08
CA GLY A 214 8.87 11.19 -25.91
C GLY A 214 9.28 12.21 -24.84
N TRP A 215 8.61 13.37 -24.83
CA TRP A 215 8.81 14.48 -23.87
C TRP A 215 8.77 14.02 -22.39
N TRP A 216 7.94 13.03 -22.08
CA TRP A 216 7.77 12.50 -20.72
C TRP A 216 8.78 11.41 -20.32
N ALA A 217 9.73 11.05 -21.19
CA ALA A 217 10.70 9.99 -20.91
C ALA A 217 11.55 10.27 -19.66
N GLY A 218 11.85 11.54 -19.37
CA GLY A 218 12.57 11.95 -18.17
C GLY A 218 11.82 11.65 -16.86
N LEU A 219 10.51 11.90 -16.83
CA LEU A 219 9.65 11.58 -15.68
C LEU A 219 9.63 10.07 -15.43
N TRP A 220 9.41 9.28 -16.49
CA TRP A 220 9.36 7.82 -16.37
C TRP A 220 10.68 7.18 -15.95
N ARG A 221 11.83 7.78 -16.32
CA ARG A 221 13.15 7.38 -15.81
C ARG A 221 13.28 7.59 -14.30
N HIS A 222 12.79 8.72 -13.79
CA HIS A 222 12.79 8.97 -12.34
C HIS A 222 11.87 8.00 -11.62
N VAL A 223 10.66 7.78 -12.13
CA VAL A 223 9.70 6.83 -11.55
C VAL A 223 10.28 5.41 -11.53
N ALA A 224 10.88 4.95 -12.63
CA ALA A 224 11.54 3.63 -12.67
C ALA A 224 12.70 3.55 -11.68
N PHE A 225 13.51 4.60 -11.55
CA PHE A 225 14.63 4.63 -10.63
C PHE A 225 14.19 4.44 -9.17
N PHE A 226 13.14 5.15 -8.73
CA PHE A 226 12.62 5.02 -7.37
C PHE A 226 11.98 3.66 -7.11
N THR A 227 11.27 3.12 -8.10
CA THR A 227 10.51 1.87 -7.95
C THR A 227 11.35 0.60 -8.24
N ARG A 228 12.54 0.74 -8.84
CA ARG A 228 13.47 -0.35 -9.16
C ARG A 228 13.83 -1.25 -7.98
N ARG A 229 13.85 -0.72 -6.76
CA ARG A 229 14.16 -1.50 -5.55
C ARG A 229 13.14 -2.62 -5.26
N LEU A 230 11.95 -2.53 -5.86
CA LEU A 230 10.86 -3.49 -5.69
C LEU A 230 10.72 -4.44 -6.90
N ASP A 231 11.68 -4.41 -7.82
CA ASP A 231 11.72 -5.28 -9.00
C ASP A 231 12.17 -6.71 -8.64
N GLY A 232 11.83 -7.67 -9.50
CA GLY A 232 12.29 -9.05 -9.43
C GLY A 232 11.67 -9.86 -8.29
N PHE A 233 12.27 -11.01 -7.97
CA PHE A 233 11.73 -11.95 -6.99
C PHE A 233 11.67 -11.38 -5.56
N SER A 234 12.62 -10.52 -5.19
CA SER A 234 12.68 -9.93 -3.84
C SER A 234 11.45 -9.09 -3.49
N GLY A 235 10.96 -8.27 -4.42
CA GLY A 235 9.73 -7.49 -4.24
C GLY A 235 8.47 -8.36 -4.17
N VAL A 236 8.43 -9.46 -4.93
CA VAL A 236 7.34 -10.45 -4.88
C VAL A 236 7.31 -11.14 -3.52
N ALA A 237 8.45 -11.65 -3.06
CA ALA A 237 8.58 -12.31 -1.77
C ALA A 237 8.20 -11.36 -0.62
N LEU A 238 8.67 -10.11 -0.65
CA LEU A 238 8.34 -9.10 0.34
C LEU A 238 6.82 -8.82 0.38
N ALA A 239 6.19 -8.65 -0.78
CA ALA A 239 4.74 -8.44 -0.86
C ALA A 239 3.97 -9.66 -0.31
N ILE A 240 4.35 -10.88 -0.66
CA ILE A 240 3.73 -12.11 -0.14
C ILE A 240 3.85 -12.18 1.38
N ILE A 241 5.03 -11.90 1.93
CA ILE A 241 5.25 -11.88 3.39
C ILE A 241 4.34 -10.86 4.05
N PHE A 242 4.24 -9.64 3.50
CA PHE A 242 3.43 -8.58 4.09
C PHE A 242 1.94 -8.87 3.99
N TYR A 243 1.46 -9.40 2.84
CA TYR A 243 0.08 -9.84 2.69
C TYR A 243 -0.26 -11.00 3.64
N GLY A 244 0.65 -11.98 3.77
CA GLY A 244 0.49 -13.09 4.71
C GLY A 244 0.45 -12.60 6.16
N LEU A 245 1.36 -11.71 6.55
CA LEU A 245 1.39 -11.13 7.88
C LEU A 245 0.13 -10.31 8.19
N SER A 246 -0.31 -9.47 7.24
CA SER A 246 -1.57 -8.74 7.34
C SER A 246 -2.76 -9.69 7.51
N TRP A 247 -2.84 -10.74 6.70
CA TRP A 247 -3.90 -11.75 6.82
C TRP A 247 -3.91 -12.42 8.19
N VAL A 248 -2.75 -12.86 8.69
CA VAL A 248 -2.62 -13.53 10.00
C VAL A 248 -3.07 -12.59 11.13
N LEU A 249 -2.70 -11.31 11.06
CA LEU A 249 -3.09 -10.28 12.03
C LEU A 249 -4.60 -10.00 12.00
N LEU A 250 -5.18 -9.82 10.81
CA LEU A 250 -6.60 -9.53 10.62
C LEU A 250 -7.50 -10.73 10.91
N SER A 251 -6.98 -11.96 10.79
CA SER A 251 -7.73 -13.21 11.03
C SER A 251 -7.95 -13.52 12.51
N GLY A 252 -7.30 -12.80 13.42
CA GLY A 252 -7.40 -13.07 14.84
C GLY A 252 -6.55 -14.24 15.35
N ILE A 253 -5.73 -14.85 14.49
CA ILE A 253 -4.86 -15.98 14.87
C ILE A 253 -3.83 -15.52 15.92
N VAL A 254 -3.19 -14.36 15.67
CA VAL A 254 -2.22 -13.77 16.61
C VAL A 254 -2.91 -13.32 17.89
N TYR A 255 -4.11 -12.74 17.79
CA TYR A 255 -4.92 -12.39 18.94
C TYR A 255 -5.24 -13.62 19.82
N GLY A 256 -5.68 -14.72 19.20
CA GLY A 256 -5.98 -15.97 19.92
C GLY A 256 -4.76 -16.55 20.61
N TRP A 257 -3.60 -16.47 19.98
CA TRP A 257 -2.33 -16.89 20.59
C TRP A 257 -1.89 -16.01 21.76
N LEU A 258 -2.06 -14.69 21.63
CA LEU A 258 -1.79 -13.74 22.72
C LEU A 258 -2.69 -14.00 23.94
N MET A 259 -3.94 -14.39 23.71
CA MET A 259 -4.90 -14.72 24.78
C MET A 259 -4.60 -16.01 25.52
N GLN A 260 -3.96 -17.00 24.87
CA GLN A 260 -3.60 -18.25 25.53
C GLN A 260 -2.42 -18.09 26.50
N ARG A 261 -1.70 -16.97 26.43
CA ARG A 261 -0.48 -16.70 27.22
C ARG A 261 -0.66 -15.68 28.35
N THR A 262 -1.83 -15.06 28.45
CA THR A 262 -2.22 -14.11 29.52
C THR A 262 -3.28 -14.71 30.39
#